data_AF-A0A951DGG3-F1
#
_entry.id   AF-A0A951DGG3-F1
#
_cell.length_a   1.000
_cell.length_b   1.000
_cell.length_c   1.000
_cell.angle_alpha   90.00
_cell.angle_beta   90.00
_cell.angle_gamma   90.00
#
_symmetry.space_group_name_H-M   'P 1'
#
loop_
_entity.id
_entity.type
_entity.pdbx_description
1 polymer ?
#
loop_
_entity_poly.entity_id
_entity_poly.type
_entity_poly.pdbx_seq_one_letter_code
_entity_poly.pdbx_strand_id
1 'polypeptide(L)'
;MTPGIHRAFEKLECQKQALLERLASWPPETIQYRPAKAAWSAIHVIDHLARVENGLIASLRANLPQGSRLTLGDQIRAFFLIAFM
;
A
#
# COMPACT_ATOMS: atom_id res chain seq x y z
N MET A 1 -21.09 7.97 3.72
CA MET A 1 -19.88 8.16 2.88
C MET A 1 -20.28 8.91 1.62
N THR A 2 -19.48 9.86 1.15
CA THR A 2 -19.81 10.64 -0.05
C THR A 2 -19.58 9.82 -1.33
N PRO A 3 -20.36 10.03 -2.40
CA PRO A 3 -20.27 9.23 -3.63
C PRO A 3 -18.90 9.28 -4.33
N GLY A 4 -18.11 10.33 -4.10
CA GLY A 4 -16.73 10.41 -4.61
C GLY A 4 -15.76 9.43 -3.93
N ILE A 5 -15.92 9.20 -2.62
CA ILE A 5 -15.09 8.22 -1.88
C ILE A 5 -15.40 6.80 -2.33
N HIS A 6 -16.68 6.51 -2.62
CA HIS A 6 -17.10 5.20 -3.08
C HIS A 6 -16.45 4.83 -4.43
N ARG A 7 -16.48 5.74 -5.41
CA ARG A 7 -15.83 5.52 -6.72
C ARG A 7 -14.31 5.39 -6.61
N ALA A 8 -13.70 6.18 -5.74
CA ALA A 8 -12.26 6.09 -5.49
C ALA A 8 -11.87 4.73 -4.91
N PHE A 9 -12.67 4.20 -3.98
CA PHE A 9 -12.47 2.88 -3.39
C PHE A 9 -12.67 1.75 -4.41
N GLU A 10 -13.73 1.81 -5.21
CA GLU A 10 -13.97 0.82 -6.28
C GLU A 10 -12.83 0.79 -7.29
N LYS A 11 -12.32 1.96 -7.68
CA LYS A 11 -11.17 2.07 -8.58
C LYS A 11 -9.92 1.44 -7.97
N LEU A 12 -9.68 1.69 -6.68
CA LEU A 12 -8.54 1.12 -5.96
C LEU A 12 -8.62 -0.41 -5.87
N GLU A 13 -9.79 -0.95 -5.54
CA GLU A 13 -10.02 -2.40 -5.50
C GLU A 13 -9.85 -3.04 -6.89
N CYS A 14 -10.35 -2.40 -7.95
CA CYS A 14 -10.14 -2.87 -9.32
C CYS A 14 -8.64 -2.89 -9.69
N GLN A 15 -7.89 -1.84 -9.34
CA GLN A 15 -6.45 -1.78 -9.59
C GLN A 15 -5.66 -2.85 -8.81
N LYS A 16 -6.03 -3.07 -7.54
CA LYS A 16 -5.46 -4.12 -6.70
C LYS A 16 -5.71 -5.50 -7.29
N GLN A 17 -6.95 -5.79 -7.67
CA GLN A 17 -7.31 -7.08 -8.26
C GLN A 17 -6.55 -7.33 -9.58
N ALA A 18 -6.50 -6.33 -10.46
CA ALA A 18 -5.74 -6.42 -11.70
C ALA A 18 -4.23 -6.63 -11.47
N LEU A 19 -3.66 -6.03 -10.42
CA LEU A 19 -2.27 -6.27 -10.03
C LEU A 19 -2.07 -7.72 -9.56
N LEU A 20 -2.95 -8.24 -8.70
CA LEU A 20 -2.86 -9.61 -8.19
C LEU A 20 -3.00 -10.65 -9.32
N GLU A 21 -3.91 -10.44 -10.27
CA GLU A 21 -4.05 -11.30 -11.44
C GLU A 21 -2.80 -11.31 -12.31
N ARG A 22 -2.20 -10.13 -12.54
CA ARG A 22 -0.92 -10.04 -13.27
C ARG A 22 0.19 -10.77 -12.52
N LEU A 23 0.30 -10.60 -11.21
CA LEU A 23 1.32 -11.27 -10.40
C LEU A 23 1.14 -12.79 -10.37
N ALA A 24 -0.10 -13.28 -10.35
CA ALA A 24 -0.39 -14.71 -10.40
C ALA A 24 0.10 -15.38 -11.69
N SER A 25 0.23 -14.61 -12.78
CA SER A 25 0.77 -15.08 -14.05
C SER A 25 2.31 -15.05 -14.13
N TRP A 26 3.00 -14.46 -13.14
CA TRP A 26 4.45 -14.31 -13.21
C TRP A 26 5.17 -15.59 -12.75
N PRO A 27 6.22 -16.00 -13.46
CA PRO A 27 7.10 -17.06 -12.98
C PRO A 27 7.77 -16.65 -11.65
N PRO A 28 7.99 -17.60 -10.71
CA PRO A 28 8.64 -17.32 -9.43
C PRO A 28 9.99 -16.60 -9.57
N GLU A 29 10.75 -16.91 -10.62
CA GLU A 29 12.05 -16.30 -10.90
C GLU A 29 11.92 -14.81 -11.23
N THR A 30 10.82 -14.42 -11.88
CA THR A 30 10.52 -13.02 -12.22
C THR A 30 10.16 -12.21 -10.98
N ILE A 31 9.48 -12.83 -10.02
CA ILE A 31 9.09 -12.18 -8.76
C ILE A 31 10.32 -11.87 -7.89
N GLN A 32 11.34 -12.73 -7.94
CA GLN A 32 12.59 -12.56 -7.21
C GLN A 32 13.63 -11.71 -7.96
N TYR A 33 13.44 -11.50 -9.27
CA TYR A 33 14.36 -10.74 -10.10
C TYR A 33 14.60 -9.34 -9.53
N ARG A 34 15.88 -8.97 -9.44
CA ARG A 34 16.32 -7.69 -8.93
C ARG A 34 17.07 -6.95 -10.06
N PRO A 35 16.57 -5.79 -10.53
CA PRO A 35 17.15 -5.11 -11.69
C PRO A 35 18.53 -4.47 -11.42
N ALA A 36 18.85 -4.17 -10.15
CA ALA A 36 20.15 -3.66 -9.73
C ALA A 36 20.43 -4.06 -8.27
N LYS A 37 21.70 -4.15 -7.84
CA LYS A 37 22.08 -4.63 -6.49
C LYS A 37 21.33 -3.96 -5.33
N ALA A 38 21.01 -2.66 -5.46
CA ALA A 38 20.30 -1.87 -4.46
C ALA A 38 18.81 -1.65 -4.77
N ALA A 39 18.29 -2.22 -5.86
CA ALA A 39 16.88 -2.08 -6.23
C ALA A 39 16.00 -3.10 -5.51
N TRP A 40 14.73 -2.79 -5.39
CA TRP A 40 13.72 -3.73 -4.95
C TRP A 40 13.39 -4.74 -6.06
N SER A 41 13.19 -5.99 -5.67
CA SER A 41 12.50 -6.96 -6.53
C SER A 41 10.99 -6.83 -6.35
N ALA A 42 10.21 -7.45 -7.23
CA ALA A 42 8.76 -7.37 -7.18
C ALA A 42 8.19 -7.84 -5.82
N ILE A 43 8.76 -8.90 -5.23
CA ILE A 43 8.34 -9.36 -3.90
C ILE A 43 8.58 -8.32 -2.80
N HIS A 44 9.69 -7.58 -2.85
CA HIS A 44 9.97 -6.52 -1.89
C HIS A 44 8.97 -5.36 -2.04
N VAL A 45 8.61 -5.01 -3.28
CA VAL A 45 7.58 -3.99 -3.56
C VAL A 45 6.23 -4.42 -2.99
N ILE A 46 5.83 -5.67 -3.19
CA ILE A 46 4.53 -6.19 -2.72
C ILE A 46 4.49 -6.27 -1.19
N ASP A 47 5.54 -6.81 -0.56
CA ASP A 47 5.66 -6.86 0.90
C ASP A 47 5.58 -5.46 1.51
N HIS A 48 6.26 -4.51 0.88
CA HIS A 48 6.21 -3.10 1.29
C HIS A 48 4.79 -2.52 1.20
N LEU A 49 4.10 -2.69 0.06
CA LEU A 49 2.73 -2.22 -0.12
C LEU A 49 1.79 -2.80 0.95
N ALA A 50 1.91 -4.10 1.23
CA ALA A 50 1.11 -4.76 2.27
C ALA A 50 1.39 -4.20 3.67
N ARG A 51 2.65 -3.90 3.99
CA ARG A 51 3.01 -3.28 5.29
C ARG A 51 2.46 -1.87 5.41
N VAL A 52 2.57 -1.06 4.36
CA VAL A 52 2.04 0.31 4.33
C VAL A 52 0.52 0.31 4.52
N GLU A 53 -0.20 -0.54 3.79
CA GLU A 53 -1.65 -0.67 3.90
C GLU A 53 -2.08 -1.07 5.32
N ASN A 54 -1.45 -2.11 5.88
CA ASN A 54 -1.73 -2.55 7.25
C ASN A 54 -1.42 -1.47 8.28
N GLY A 55 -0.32 -0.73 8.11
CA GLY A 55 0.04 0.40 8.97
C GLY A 55 -0.99 1.52 8.90
N LEU A 56 -1.45 1.88 7.69
CA LEU A 56 -2.47 2.89 7.49
C LEU A 56 -3.81 2.47 8.14
N ILE A 57 -4.25 1.24 7.93
CA ILE A 57 -5.48 0.70 8.53
C ILE A 57 -5.38 0.71 10.06
N ALA A 58 -4.23 0.30 10.62
CA ALA A 58 -4.00 0.33 12.05
C ALA A 58 -4.06 1.76 12.61
N SER A 59 -3.42 2.73 11.95
CA SER A 59 -3.49 4.14 12.32
C SER A 59 -4.92 4.68 12.24
N LEU A 60 -5.67 4.36 11.18
CA LEU A 60 -7.06 4.79 11.05
C LEU A 60 -7.93 4.20 12.16
N ARG A 61 -7.81 2.90 12.45
CA ARG A 61 -8.55 2.22 13.53
C ARG A 61 -8.22 2.80 14.90
N ALA A 62 -6.97 3.14 15.16
CA ALA A 62 -6.55 3.74 16.42
C ALA A 62 -7.10 5.17 16.61
N ASN A 63 -7.25 5.93 15.52
CA ASN A 63 -7.71 7.32 15.56
C ASN A 63 -9.24 7.50 15.34
N LEU A 64 -9.93 6.48 14.82
CA LEU A 64 -11.37 6.46 14.57
C LEU A 64 -12.26 6.73 15.81
N PRO A 65 -11.92 6.30 17.03
CA PRO A 65 -12.69 6.64 18.23
C PRO A 65 -12.66 8.12 18.60
N GLN A 66 -11.70 8.91 18.08
CA GLN A 66 -11.46 10.28 18.56
C GLN A 66 -12.02 11.38 17.65
N GLY A 67 -12.63 11.08 16.50
CA GLY A 67 -13.17 12.11 15.60
C GLY A 67 -12.12 13.09 15.03
N SER A 68 -10.84 12.82 15.28
CA SER A 68 -9.71 13.68 14.93
C SER A 68 -9.38 13.52 13.45
N ARG A 69 -9.26 14.64 12.73
CA ARG A 69 -8.61 14.69 11.42
C ARG A 69 -7.21 14.07 11.54
N LEU A 70 -6.82 13.25 10.55
CA LEU A 70 -5.48 12.67 10.41
C LEU A 70 -4.41 13.71 10.78
N THR A 71 -3.63 13.41 11.81
CA THR A 71 -2.64 14.36 12.32
C THR A 71 -1.41 14.41 11.42
N LEU A 72 -0.68 15.53 11.45
CA LEU A 72 0.57 15.68 10.69
C LEU A 72 1.58 14.56 11.00
N GLY A 73 1.56 14.04 12.24
CA GLY A 73 2.41 12.92 12.68
C GLY A 73 2.10 11.60 11.97
N ASP A 74 0.82 11.34 11.65
CA ASP A 74 0.41 10.16 10.88
C ASP A 74 0.85 10.28 9.42
N GLN A 75 0.75 11.48 8.85
CA GLN A 75 1.22 11.75 7.48
C GLN A 75 2.75 11.63 7.39
N ILE A 76 3.48 12.12 8.40
CA ILE A 76 4.94 11.98 8.48
C ILE A 76 5.35 10.51 8.65
N ARG A 77 4.67 9.73 9.49
CA ARG A 77 4.91 8.28 9.60
C ARG A 77 4.63 7.54 8.30
N ALA A 78 3.50 7.83 7.65
CA ALA A 78 3.20 7.27 6.33
C ALA A 78 4.25 7.69 5.30
N PHE A 79 4.70 8.95 5.32
CA PHE A 79 5.76 9.43 4.45
C PHE A 79 7.10 8.75 4.73
N PHE A 80 7.48 8.51 6.00
CA PHE A 80 8.69 7.74 6.31
C PHE A 80 8.58 6.27 5.89
N LEU A 81 7.39 5.68 6.02
CA LEU A 81 7.13 4.35 5.48
C LEU A 81 7.23 4.33 3.95
N ILE A 82 6.86 5.40 3.24
CA ILE A 82 6.89 5.48 1.77
C ILE A 82 8.25 5.93 1.22
N ALA A 83 8.96 6.82 1.92
CA ALA A 83 10.12 7.56 1.41
C ALA A 83 11.46 7.07 1.99
N PHE A 84 11.46 6.34 3.10
CA PHE A 84 12.67 5.85 3.75
C PHE A 84 12.69 4.33 3.75
N MET A 85 12.95 3.74 2.58
CA MET A 85 13.64 2.46 2.38
C MET A 85 13.96 2.22 0.90
#